data_AF-A0A7W5G9H0-F1
#
_entry.id   AF-A0A7W5G9H0-F1
#
_cell.length_a   1.000
_cell.length_b   1.000
_cell.length_c   1.000
_cell.angle_alpha   90.00
_cell.angle_beta   90.00
_cell.angle_gamma   90.00
#
_symmetry.space_group_name_H-M   'P 1'
#
loop_
_entity.id
_entity.type
_entity.pdbx_description
1 polymer ?
#
loop_
_entity_poly.entity_id
_entity_poly.type
_entity_poly.pdbx_seq_one_letter_code
_entity_poly.pdbx_strand_id
1 'polypeptide(L)'
;MAQKVAMTILFDRYRLFNHLIEGGDETNFDQRAALIDAIDKAVKDMPEMEKEIIQRRYITPESPYLKDYVVFEQLGITRAAYVNSRNEAFEKIAAAL
;
A
#
# COMPACT_ATOMS: atom_id res chain seq x y z
N MET A 1 9.85 9.13 13.69
CA MET A 1 9.63 10.11 12.59
C MET A 1 10.20 9.64 11.25
N ALA A 2 11.41 9.07 11.19
CA ALA A 2 12.01 8.58 9.93
C ALA A 2 11.21 7.46 9.22
N GLN A 3 10.63 6.52 9.98
CA GLN A 3 9.80 5.43 9.44
C GLN A 3 8.54 5.92 8.70
N LYS A 4 7.86 6.95 9.25
CA LYS A 4 6.64 7.52 8.66
C LYS A 4 6.92 8.23 7.33
N VAL A 5 8.07 8.91 7.22
CA VAL A 5 8.50 9.57 5.99
C VAL A 5 8.91 8.53 4.93
N ALA A 6 9.65 7.49 5.33
CA ALA A 6 10.01 6.39 4.44
C ALA A 6 8.77 5.69 3.85
N MET A 7 7.74 5.47 4.67
CA MET A 7 6.46 4.92 4.23
C MET A 7 5.72 5.83 3.24
N THR A 8 5.60 7.12 3.53
CA THR A 8 4.94 8.06 2.61
C THR A 8 5.65 8.10 1.25
N ILE A 9 6.99 8.02 1.24
CA ILE A 9 7.80 7.94 0.02
C ILE A 9 7.64 6.59 -0.70
N LEU A 10 7.55 5.48 0.05
CA LEU A 10 7.32 4.13 -0.48
C LEU A 10 5.93 3.97 -1.14
N PHE A 11 4.93 4.71 -0.66
CA PHE A 11 3.54 4.55 -1.09
C PHE A 11 3.03 5.59 -2.08
N ASP A 12 3.69 6.75 -2.24
CA ASP A 12 3.25 7.78 -3.20
C ASP A 12 3.35 7.33 -4.67
N ARG A 13 3.96 6.18 -4.93
CA ARG A 13 4.00 5.53 -6.24
C ARG A 13 3.62 4.08 -6.04
N TYR A 14 2.82 3.54 -6.95
CA TYR A 14 2.79 2.11 -7.24
C TYR A 14 4.21 1.65 -7.64
N ARG A 15 5.06 1.46 -6.64
CA ARG A 15 6.42 0.98 -6.77
C ARG A 15 6.82 0.13 -5.57
N LEU A 16 5.90 -0.38 -4.76
CA LEU A 16 6.32 -1.45 -3.84
C LEU A 16 6.96 -2.60 -4.64
N PHE A 17 6.35 -2.96 -5.77
CA PHE A 17 6.92 -3.89 -6.74
C PHE A 17 8.14 -3.31 -7.50
N ASN A 18 8.02 -2.11 -8.09
CA ASN A 18 9.06 -1.54 -8.96
C ASN A 18 10.29 -0.93 -8.25
N HIS A 19 10.19 -0.48 -6.99
CA HIS A 19 11.34 -0.03 -6.19
C HIS A 19 12.06 -1.19 -5.51
N LEU A 20 11.37 -2.30 -5.22
CA LEU A 20 12.08 -3.53 -4.93
C LEU A 20 12.90 -3.94 -6.16
N ILE A 21 12.33 -3.85 -7.39
CA ILE A 21 12.95 -4.21 -8.68
C ILE A 21 14.22 -3.42 -9.06
N GLU A 22 14.33 -2.13 -8.76
CA GLU A 22 15.44 -1.31 -9.29
C GLU A 22 16.84 -1.60 -8.70
N GLY A 23 16.97 -2.53 -7.74
CA GLY A 23 18.25 -3.14 -7.35
C GLY A 23 18.40 -4.52 -8.00
N GLY A 24 19.06 -4.58 -9.15
CA GLY A 24 19.25 -5.78 -9.97
C GLY A 24 20.15 -6.86 -9.36
N ASP A 25 19.70 -7.51 -8.29
CA ASP A 25 20.32 -8.72 -7.73
C ASP A 25 19.28 -9.84 -7.67
N GLU A 26 19.58 -10.98 -8.32
CA GLU A 26 18.75 -12.20 -8.32
C GLU A 26 18.58 -12.81 -6.92
N THR A 27 19.40 -12.42 -5.95
CA THR A 27 19.37 -12.78 -4.52
C THR A 27 18.08 -12.33 -3.80
N ASN A 28 17.21 -11.58 -4.47
CA ASN A 28 16.16 -10.77 -3.88
C ASN A 28 14.74 -11.32 -4.12
N PHE A 29 14.57 -12.43 -4.87
CA PHE A 29 13.25 -12.97 -5.18
C PHE A 29 12.53 -13.52 -3.95
N ASP A 30 13.18 -14.36 -3.15
CA ASP A 30 12.57 -14.96 -1.96
C ASP A 30 12.25 -13.92 -0.88
N GLN A 31 13.13 -12.93 -0.70
CA GLN A 31 12.90 -11.81 0.23
C GLN A 31 11.72 -10.94 -0.24
N ARG A 32 11.57 -10.75 -1.55
CA ARG A 32 10.41 -10.04 -2.11
C ARG A 32 9.13 -10.86 -2.02
N ALA A 33 9.18 -12.15 -2.29
CA ALA A 33 8.03 -13.03 -2.14
C ALA A 33 7.56 -13.03 -0.67
N ALA A 34 8.49 -13.10 0.28
CA ALA A 34 8.19 -12.98 1.71
C ALA A 34 7.62 -11.61 2.09
N LEU A 35 8.17 -10.52 1.54
CA LEU A 35 7.68 -9.17 1.77
C LEU A 35 6.26 -8.96 1.20
N ILE A 36 6.01 -9.45 -0.01
CA ILE A 36 4.68 -9.41 -0.64
C ILE A 36 3.68 -10.23 0.19
N ASP A 37 4.04 -11.45 0.57
CA ASP A 37 3.20 -12.30 1.40
C ASP A 37 2.90 -11.68 2.77
N ALA A 38 3.88 -11.02 3.40
CA ALA A 38 3.67 -10.27 4.65
C ALA A 38 2.69 -9.10 4.48
N ILE A 39 2.80 -8.35 3.38
CA ILE A 39 1.89 -7.24 3.07
C ILE A 39 0.49 -7.76 2.75
N ASP A 40 0.36 -8.82 1.94
CA ASP A 40 -0.92 -9.42 1.60
C ASP A 40 -1.65 -9.96 2.83
N LYS A 41 -0.91 -10.60 3.76
CA LYS A 41 -1.44 -11.03 5.06
C LYS A 41 -1.90 -9.84 5.89
N ALA A 42 -1.06 -8.81 6.03
CA ALA A 42 -1.41 -7.61 6.79
C ALA A 42 -2.68 -6.95 6.24
N VAL A 43 -2.81 -6.83 4.91
CA VAL A 43 -3.98 -6.25 4.24
C VAL A 43 -5.22 -7.14 4.36
N LYS A 44 -5.06 -8.46 4.38
CA LYS A 44 -6.18 -9.40 4.53
C LYS A 44 -6.90 -9.24 5.87
N ASP A 45 -6.15 -8.94 6.93
CA ASP A 45 -6.65 -8.84 8.30
C ASP A 45 -7.10 -7.41 8.67
N MET A 46 -7.01 -6.46 7.72
CA MET A 46 -7.47 -5.08 7.93
C MET A 46 -8.99 -4.95 7.92
N PRO A 47 -9.52 -3.91 8.61
CA PRO A 47 -10.88 -3.44 8.41
C PRO A 47 -11.17 -3.18 6.91
N GLU A 48 -12.42 -3.46 6.51
CA GLU A 48 -12.82 -3.47 5.10
C GLU A 48 -12.52 -2.16 4.36
N MET A 49 -12.75 -1.02 5.01
CA MET A 49 -12.46 0.30 4.43
C MET A 49 -10.97 0.51 4.13
N GLU A 50 -10.10 0.14 5.07
CA GLU A 50 -8.65 0.24 4.91
C GLU A 50 -8.17 -0.69 3.80
N LYS A 51 -8.65 -1.93 3.81
CA LYS A 51 -8.36 -2.93 2.80
C LYS A 51 -8.79 -2.48 1.41
N GLU A 52 -10.01 -1.95 1.24
CA GLU A 52 -10.49 -1.46 -0.05
C GLU A 52 -9.66 -0.29 -0.56
N ILE A 53 -9.28 0.65 0.31
CA ILE A 53 -8.39 1.76 -0.04
C ILE A 53 -7.05 1.21 -0.53
N ILE A 54 -6.43 0.29 0.22
CA ILE A 54 -5.13 -0.28 -0.15
C ILE A 54 -5.20 -1.05 -1.47
N GLN A 55 -6.21 -1.88 -1.65
CA GLN A 55 -6.37 -2.68 -2.85
C GLN A 55 -6.59 -1.82 -4.10
N ARG A 56 -7.58 -0.91 -4.07
CA ARG A 56 -7.93 -0.05 -5.20
C ARG A 56 -6.81 0.91 -5.57
N ARG A 57 -6.14 1.48 -4.56
CA ARG A 57 -5.15 2.55 -4.77
C ARG A 57 -3.72 2.08 -4.92
N TYR A 58 -3.33 0.91 -4.39
CA TYR A 58 -1.93 0.51 -4.27
C TYR A 58 -1.57 -0.95 -4.63
N ILE A 59 -2.53 -1.87 -4.78
CA ILE A 59 -2.23 -3.30 -5.07
C ILE A 59 -2.73 -3.78 -6.44
N THR A 60 -3.69 -3.12 -7.09
CA THR A 60 -4.31 -3.65 -8.31
C THR A 60 -3.34 -3.58 -9.52
N PRO A 61 -2.84 -4.71 -10.06
CA PRO A 61 -1.88 -4.70 -11.16
C PRO A 61 -2.52 -4.37 -12.52
N GLU A 62 -3.82 -4.59 -12.67
CA GLU A 62 -4.57 -4.41 -13.92
C GLU A 62 -5.38 -3.11 -13.98
N SER A 63 -5.45 -2.35 -12.89
CA SER A 63 -6.25 -1.11 -12.87
C SER A 63 -5.44 0.08 -13.36
N PRO A 64 -6.04 0.98 -14.17
CA PRO A 64 -5.45 2.29 -14.43
C PRO A 64 -5.17 3.02 -13.12
N TYR A 65 -4.10 3.82 -13.10
CA TYR A 65 -3.72 4.63 -11.93
C TYR A 65 -4.90 5.48 -11.46
N LEU A 66 -5.43 5.16 -10.28
CA LEU A 66 -6.49 5.93 -9.65
C LEU A 66 -5.86 7.03 -8.79
N LYS A 67 -6.31 8.27 -8.99
CA LYS A 67 -5.97 9.37 -8.09
C LYS A 67 -6.78 9.25 -6.79
N ASP A 68 -6.26 9.77 -5.69
CA ASP A 68 -6.92 9.73 -4.38
C ASP A 68 -8.40 10.19 -4.43
N TYR A 69 -8.70 11.23 -5.22
CA TYR A 69 -10.08 11.72 -5.35
C TYR A 69 -11.03 10.71 -6.00
N VAL A 70 -10.55 9.95 -6.98
CA VAL A 70 -11.36 8.93 -7.64
C VAL A 70 -11.70 7.83 -6.63
N VAL A 71 -10.75 7.47 -5.77
CA VAL A 71 -10.95 6.41 -4.77
C VAL A 71 -11.95 6.83 -3.70
N PHE A 72 -11.78 8.00 -3.08
CA PHE A 72 -12.72 8.41 -2.03
C PHE A 72 -14.13 8.73 -2.58
N GLU A 73 -14.25 9.21 -3.82
CA GLU A 73 -15.54 9.40 -4.48
C GLU A 73 -16.23 8.06 -4.74
N GLN A 74 -15.51 7.06 -5.25
CA GLN A 74 -16.07 5.71 -5.49
C GLN A 74 -16.49 5.01 -4.20
N LEU A 75 -15.78 5.25 -3.09
CA LEU A 75 -16.11 4.70 -1.78
C LEU A 75 -17.22 5.49 -1.06
N GLY A 76 -17.65 6.63 -1.60
CA GLY A 76 -18.66 7.48 -0.97
C GLY A 76 -18.21 8.10 0.37
N ILE A 77 -16.89 8.29 0.55
CA ILE A 77 -16.31 8.82 1.79
C ILE A 77 -15.69 10.20 1.57
N THR A 78 -15.51 10.95 2.67
CA THR A 78 -14.81 12.23 2.61
C THR A 78 -13.30 12.02 2.40
N ARG A 79 -12.63 13.02 1.81
CA ARG A 79 -11.16 13.04 1.73
C ARG A 79 -10.49 12.85 3.10
N ALA A 80 -11.04 13.44 4.16
CA ALA A 80 -10.50 13.31 5.50
C ALA A 80 -10.58 11.87 6.01
N ALA A 81 -11.73 11.21 5.85
CA ALA A 81 -11.91 9.81 6.21
C ALA A 81 -10.95 8.90 5.42
N TYR A 82 -10.83 9.12 4.11
CA TYR A 82 -9.87 8.41 3.27
C TYR A 82 -8.43 8.55 3.76
N VAL A 83 -7.97 9.78 4.05
CA VAL A 83 -6.60 10.02 4.51
C VAL A 83 -6.34 9.32 5.86
N ASN A 84 -7.30 9.35 6.78
CA ASN A 84 -7.15 8.69 8.08
C ASN A 84 -7.04 7.18 7.92
N SER A 85 -8.01 6.55 7.24
CA SER A 85 -8.01 5.11 7.01
C SER A 85 -6.78 4.64 6.23
N ARG A 86 -6.35 5.39 5.21
CA ARG A 86 -5.11 5.10 4.49
C ARG A 86 -3.88 5.12 5.39
N ASN A 87 -3.75 6.16 6.22
CA ASN A 87 -2.59 6.30 7.10
C ASN A 87 -2.57 5.20 8.18
N GLU A 88 -3.73 4.83 8.72
CA GLU A 88 -3.87 3.69 9.66
C GLU A 88 -3.48 2.37 8.99
N ALA A 89 -3.93 2.15 7.76
CA ALA A 89 -3.55 0.97 6.97
C ALA A 89 -2.03 0.88 6.76
N PHE A 90 -1.38 2.01 6.46
CA PHE A 90 0.08 2.07 6.35
C PHE A 90 0.78 1.75 7.67
N GLU A 91 0.32 2.34 8.78
CA GLU A 91 0.92 2.04 10.09
C GLU A 91 0.80 0.55 10.44
N LYS A 92 -0.32 -0.10 10.09
CA LYS A 92 -0.51 -1.55 10.26
C LYS A 92 0.41 -2.38 9.36
N ILE A 93 0.58 -2.00 8.09
CA ILE A 93 1.53 -2.66 7.19
C ILE A 93 2.93 -2.56 7.76
N ALA A 94 3.39 -1.38 8.18
CA ALA A 94 4.72 -1.23 8.74
C ALA A 94 4.93 -1.99 10.05
N ALA A 95 3.88 -2.17 10.87
CA ALA A 95 3.97 -2.97 12.09
C ALA A 95 4.07 -4.49 11.80
N ALA A 96 3.65 -4.93 10.61
CA ALA A 96 3.69 -6.32 10.17
C ALA A 96 4.98 -6.70 9.42
N LEU A 97 5.86 -5.72 9.16
CA LEU A 97 7.14 -5.87 8.46
C LEU A 97 8.31 -5.78 9.45
#